data_AF-A0A7C3X375-F1
#
_entry.id   AF-A0A7C3X375-F1
#
_cell.length_a   1.000
_cell.length_b   1.000
_cell.length_c   1.000
_cell.angle_alpha   90.00
_cell.angle_beta   90.00
_cell.angle_gamma   90.00
#
_symmetry.space_group_name_H-M   'P 1'
#
loop_
_entity.id
_entity.type
_entity.pdbx_description
1 polymer ?
#
loop_
_entity_poly.entity_id
_entity_poly.type
_entity_poly.pdbx_seq_one_letter_code
_entity_poly.pdbx_strand_id
1 'polypeptide(L)'
;KIAEYAKAALNGRPALFVSFIQQVSPDCDCWGMNRPPVAPDLGILASTDPVAIDQAAMDLVLKAVGHDPFRRAHPRASWEEQLAHAERIGLGSRGYELRPILIGLDRPTP
;
A
#
# COMPACT_ATOMS: atom_id res chain seq x y z
N LYS A 1 14.79 -8.48 4.25
CA LYS A 1 14.42 -9.92 4.31
C LYS A 1 13.00 -10.20 3.83
N ILE A 2 11.99 -9.39 4.15
CA ILE A 2 10.62 -9.63 3.67
C ILE A 2 10.51 -9.57 2.14
N ALA A 3 11.17 -8.60 1.48
CA ALA A 3 11.16 -8.46 0.03
C ALA A 3 11.79 -9.66 -0.69
N GLU A 4 12.86 -10.23 -0.13
CA GLU A 4 13.56 -11.40 -0.67
C GLU A 4 12.68 -12.65 -0.58
N TYR A 5 11.93 -12.82 0.52
CA TYR A 5 10.97 -13.92 0.66
C TYR A 5 9.77 -13.76 -0.27
N ALA A 6 9.24 -12.54 -0.41
CA ALA A 6 8.19 -12.24 -1.37
C ALA A 6 8.66 -12.57 -2.81
N LYS A 7 9.88 -12.17 -3.17
CA LYS A 7 10.47 -12.50 -4.47
C LYS A 7 10.57 -14.01 -4.70
N ALA A 8 11.03 -14.75 -3.69
CA ALA A 8 11.09 -16.21 -3.77
C ALA A 8 9.69 -16.84 -3.92
N ALA A 9 8.69 -16.33 -3.21
CA ALA A 9 7.31 -16.82 -3.28
C ALA A 9 6.64 -16.58 -4.64
N LEU A 10 6.98 -15.46 -5.30
CA LEU A 10 6.42 -15.07 -6.60
C LEU A 10 7.19 -15.63 -7.80
N ASN A 11 8.35 -16.25 -7.58
CA ASN A 11 9.21 -16.71 -8.67
C ASN A 11 8.50 -17.71 -9.60
N GLY A 12 8.27 -17.30 -10.85
CA GLY A 12 7.61 -18.10 -11.88
C GLY A 12 6.10 -18.27 -11.70
N ARG A 13 5.46 -17.48 -10.84
CA ARG A 13 4.02 -17.60 -10.54
C ARG A 13 3.29 -16.30 -10.89
N PRO A 14 2.18 -16.36 -11.65
CA PRO A 14 1.33 -15.19 -11.81
C PRO A 14 0.67 -14.84 -10.47
N ALA A 15 0.58 -13.56 -10.16
CA ALA A 15 -0.03 -13.05 -8.94
C ALA A 15 -0.84 -11.79 -9.22
N LEU A 16 -1.90 -11.62 -8.44
CA LEU A 16 -2.71 -10.42 -8.38
C LEU A 16 -2.69 -9.93 -6.93
N PHE A 17 -2.31 -8.67 -6.74
CA PHE A 17 -2.27 -8.02 -5.45
C PHE A 17 -3.48 -7.10 -5.33
N VAL A 18 -4.15 -7.17 -4.19
CA VAL A 18 -5.31 -6.33 -3.87
C VAL A 18 -5.06 -5.72 -2.50
N SER A 19 -5.02 -4.39 -2.43
CA SER A 19 -4.77 -3.65 -1.19
C SER A 19 -6.01 -2.88 -0.79
N PHE A 20 -6.46 -3.07 0.44
CA PHE A 20 -7.58 -2.35 1.05
C PHE A 20 -7.01 -1.26 1.93
N ILE A 21 -7.19 -0.01 1.54
CA ILE A 21 -6.68 1.13 2.31
C ILE A 21 -7.81 1.61 3.20
N GLN A 22 -8.05 0.89 4.28
CA GLN A 22 -9.14 1.13 5.22
C GLN A 22 -8.64 0.97 6.64
N GLN A 23 -9.18 1.77 7.58
CA GLN A 23 -8.80 1.73 8.99
C GLN A 23 -7.27 1.70 9.21
N VAL A 24 -6.54 2.54 8.45
CA VAL A 24 -5.08 2.52 8.41
C VAL A 24 -4.52 2.74 9.81
N SER A 25 -3.92 1.69 10.36
CA SER A 25 -3.38 1.67 11.71
C SER A 25 -2.03 2.38 11.82
N PRO A 26 -1.76 3.10 12.92
CA PRO A 26 -0.40 3.52 13.24
C PRO A 26 0.50 2.35 13.72
N ASP A 27 -0.06 1.28 14.26
CA ASP A 27 0.66 0.16 14.88
C ASP A 27 0.43 -1.16 14.13
N CYS A 28 1.11 -2.24 14.53
CA CYS A 28 0.82 -3.55 13.95
C CYS A 28 -0.62 -3.95 14.28
N ASP A 29 -1.41 -4.29 13.26
CA ASP A 29 -2.79 -4.81 13.43
C ASP A 29 -2.84 -6.13 14.22
N CYS A 30 -1.68 -6.75 14.46
CA CYS A 30 -1.49 -7.89 15.34
C CYS A 30 -1.56 -7.55 16.84
N TRP A 31 -1.62 -6.28 17.21
CA TRP A 31 -1.73 -5.83 18.60
C TRP A 31 -3.19 -5.81 19.06
N GLY A 32 -3.48 -6.32 20.25
CA GLY A 32 -4.86 -6.43 20.78
C GLY A 32 -5.56 -5.09 21.09
N MET A 33 -4.87 -3.97 20.89
CA MET A 33 -5.35 -2.60 21.06
C MET A 33 -4.65 -1.70 20.07
N ASN A 34 -5.42 -0.98 19.27
CA ASN A 34 -4.88 -0.07 18.29
C ASN A 34 -5.21 1.37 18.63
N ARG A 35 -4.32 2.29 18.29
CA ARG A 35 -4.62 3.72 18.33
C ARG A 35 -5.56 4.07 17.16
N PRO A 36 -6.24 5.24 17.21
CA PRO A 36 -7.14 5.65 16.13
C PRO A 36 -6.45 5.64 14.76
N PRO A 37 -7.21 5.39 13.67
CA PRO A 37 -6.67 5.38 12.31
C PRO A 37 -5.91 6.66 11.96
N VAL A 38 -4.79 6.51 11.25
CA VAL A 38 -3.93 7.63 10.84
C VAL A 38 -4.27 8.22 9.49
N ALA A 39 -5.14 7.57 8.71
CA ALA A 39 -5.61 8.02 7.42
C ALA A 39 -7.10 7.69 7.24
N PRO A 40 -7.85 8.47 6.44
CA PRO A 40 -9.21 8.11 6.06
C PRO A 40 -9.21 6.86 5.18
N ASP A 41 -10.38 6.26 4.97
CA ASP A 41 -10.53 5.16 4.03
C ASP A 41 -10.37 5.67 2.59
N LEU A 42 -9.49 5.02 1.81
CA LEU A 42 -9.09 5.44 0.46
C LEU A 42 -9.48 4.43 -0.63
N GLY A 43 -10.20 3.38 -0.25
CA GLY A 43 -10.76 2.39 -1.16
C GLY A 43 -9.87 1.18 -1.37
N ILE A 44 -9.92 0.61 -2.58
CA ILE A 44 -9.28 -0.65 -2.95
C ILE A 44 -8.40 -0.42 -4.16
N LEU A 45 -7.17 -0.92 -4.11
CA LEU A 45 -6.24 -0.97 -5.23
C LEU A 45 -6.08 -2.40 -5.72
N ALA A 46 -5.79 -2.55 -7.01
CA ALA A 46 -5.41 -3.83 -7.60
C ALA A 46 -4.24 -3.64 -8.57
N SER A 47 -3.29 -4.59 -8.57
CA SER A 47 -2.10 -4.56 -9.43
C SER A 47 -1.55 -5.97 -9.62
N THR A 48 -0.85 -6.20 -10.72
CA THR A 48 0.00 -7.39 -10.92
C THR A 48 1.44 -7.18 -10.48
N ASP A 49 1.82 -5.94 -10.15
CA ASP A 49 3.12 -5.57 -9.58
C ASP A 49 2.96 -5.22 -8.09
N PRO A 50 3.63 -5.97 -7.19
CA PRO A 50 3.52 -5.78 -5.74
C PRO A 50 4.19 -4.49 -5.24
N VAL A 51 5.25 -4.03 -5.90
CA VAL A 51 5.96 -2.82 -5.48
C VAL A 51 5.16 -1.59 -5.91
N ALA A 52 4.54 -1.65 -7.09
CA ALA A 52 3.74 -0.56 -7.62
C ALA A 52 2.49 -0.29 -6.78
N ILE A 53 1.79 -1.34 -6.32
CA ILE A 53 0.57 -1.18 -5.50
C ILE A 53 0.88 -0.62 -4.11
N ASP A 54 1.98 -1.07 -3.49
CA ASP A 54 2.40 -0.56 -2.19
C ASP A 54 2.83 0.90 -2.30
N GLN A 55 3.59 1.26 -3.36
CA GLN A 55 3.94 2.66 -3.63
C GLN A 55 2.68 3.52 -3.81
N ALA A 56 1.73 3.07 -4.64
CA ALA A 56 0.49 3.79 -4.87
C ALA A 56 -0.34 3.97 -3.58
N ALA A 57 -0.38 2.95 -2.72
CA ALA A 57 -1.08 3.03 -1.44
C ALA A 57 -0.45 4.07 -0.52
N MET A 58 0.89 4.07 -0.40
CA MET A 58 1.62 5.04 0.40
C MET A 58 1.38 6.47 -0.12
N ASP A 59 1.48 6.69 -1.43
CA ASP A 59 1.30 8.02 -2.02
C ASP A 59 -0.14 8.55 -1.83
N LEU A 60 -1.15 7.68 -1.90
CA LEU A 60 -2.54 8.05 -1.61
C LEU A 60 -2.73 8.43 -0.12
N VAL A 61 -2.13 7.68 0.80
CA VAL A 61 -2.17 7.99 2.23
C VAL A 61 -1.48 9.33 2.53
N LEU A 62 -0.26 9.52 2.02
CA LEU A 62 0.50 10.77 2.20
C LEU A 62 -0.26 11.97 1.64
N LYS A 63 -0.89 11.82 0.47
CA LYS A 63 -1.72 12.86 -0.14
C LYS A 63 -2.96 13.18 0.69
N ALA A 64 -3.61 12.18 1.28
CA ALA A 64 -4.82 12.37 2.09
C ALA A 64 -4.51 13.01 3.45
N VAL A 65 -3.38 12.67 4.07
CA VAL A 65 -2.99 13.13 5.40
C VAL A 65 -2.18 14.43 5.36
N GLY A 66 -1.44 14.68 4.28
CA GLY A 66 -0.59 15.87 4.11
C GLY A 66 0.77 15.80 4.82
N HIS A 67 1.06 14.69 5.50
CA HIS A 67 2.37 14.36 6.07
C HIS A 67 2.55 12.83 6.09
N ASP A 68 3.72 12.33 6.49
CA ASP A 68 3.94 10.90 6.70
C ASP A 68 3.50 10.47 8.11
N PRO A 69 2.34 9.80 8.26
CA PRO A 69 1.90 9.33 9.57
C PRO A 69 2.74 8.15 10.09
N PHE A 70 3.29 7.34 9.19
CA PHE A 70 4.05 6.13 9.54
C PHE A 70 5.42 6.48 10.09
N ARG A 71 6.11 7.44 9.47
CA ARG A 71 7.38 7.97 9.99
C ARG A 71 7.20 8.69 11.32
N ARG A 72 6.06 9.34 11.55
CA ARG A 72 5.72 9.94 12.84
C ARG A 72 5.48 8.88 13.92
N ALA A 73 4.79 7.80 13.58
CA ALA A 73 4.51 6.69 14.50
C ALA A 73 5.78 5.85 14.79
N HIS A 74 6.59 5.57 13.77
CA HIS A 74 7.76 4.69 13.82
C HIS A 74 8.97 5.32 13.11
N PRO A 75 9.68 6.30 13.74
CA PRO A 75 10.76 7.05 13.08
C PRO A 75 11.97 6.22 12.62
N ARG A 76 12.08 4.97 13.10
CA ARG A 76 13.15 4.02 12.77
C ARG A 76 12.76 3.03 11.68
N ALA A 77 11.51 3.04 11.23
CA ALA A 77 11.01 2.16 10.19
C ALA A 77 10.70 2.99 8.93
N SER A 78 11.50 2.79 7.88
CA SER A 78 11.37 3.48 6.60
C SER A 78 10.70 2.57 5.58
N TRP A 79 9.48 2.91 5.17
CA TRP A 79 8.77 2.21 4.11
C TRP A 79 9.44 2.48 2.75
N GLU A 80 10.04 3.66 2.58
CA GLU A 80 10.76 4.07 1.37
C GLU A 80 11.96 3.17 1.12
N GLU A 81 12.74 2.88 2.16
CA GLU A 81 13.92 2.00 2.05
C GLU A 81 13.51 0.57 1.69
N GLN A 82 12.39 0.09 2.25
CA GLN A 82 11.86 -1.24 1.93
C GLN A 82 11.42 -1.34 0.46
N LEU A 83 10.67 -0.35 -0.06
CA LEU A 83 10.26 -0.35 -1.47
C LEU A 83 11.45 -0.13 -2.42
N ALA A 84 12.42 0.72 -2.06
CA ALA A 84 13.64 0.90 -2.84
C ALA A 84 14.48 -0.38 -2.90
N HIS A 85 14.56 -1.11 -1.78
CA HIS A 85 15.19 -2.43 -1.77
C HIS A 85 14.44 -3.41 -2.68
N ALA A 86 13.11 -3.47 -2.58
CA ALA A 86 12.27 -4.36 -3.36
C ALA A 86 12.45 -4.17 -4.87
N GLU A 87 12.45 -2.92 -5.33
CA GLU A 87 12.73 -2.58 -6.73
C GLU A 87 14.15 -2.97 -7.14
N ARG A 88 15.16 -2.63 -6.32
CA ARG A 88 16.57 -2.96 -6.61
C ARG A 88 16.81 -4.47 -6.75
N ILE A 89 16.10 -5.31 -6.00
CA ILE A 89 16.20 -6.76 -6.14
C ILE A 89 15.33 -7.31 -7.26
N GLY A 90 14.57 -6.49 -7.99
CA GLY A 90 13.71 -6.90 -9.09
C GLY A 90 12.44 -7.63 -8.63
N LEU A 91 11.86 -7.24 -7.49
CA LEU A 91 10.54 -7.73 -7.06
C LEU A 91 9.39 -7.06 -7.85
N GLY A 92 9.61 -5.84 -8.33
CA GLY A 92 8.63 -5.02 -9.04
C GLY A 92 9.19 -3.62 -9.28
N SER A 93 8.34 -2.70 -9.71
CA SER A 93 8.66 -1.30 -10.00
C SER A 93 7.96 -0.37 -9.01
N ARG A 94 8.63 0.70 -8.59
CA ARG A 94 7.97 1.80 -7.86
C ARG A 94 7.19 2.72 -8.79
N GLY A 95 7.49 2.72 -10.09
CA GLY A 95 6.70 3.45 -11.07
C GLY A 95 5.34 2.80 -11.28
N TYR A 96 4.28 3.61 -11.25
CA TYR A 96 2.91 3.17 -11.45
C TYR A 96 2.08 4.25 -12.17
N GLU A 97 0.96 3.84 -12.76
CA GLU A 97 -0.07 4.73 -13.28
C GLU A 97 -1.39 4.39 -12.60
N LEU A 98 -2.03 5.35 -11.91
CA LEU A 98 -3.35 5.14 -11.33
C LEU A 98 -4.41 5.27 -12.42
N ARG A 99 -5.14 4.17 -12.65
CA ARG A 99 -6.30 4.12 -13.54
C ARG A 99 -7.57 3.94 -12.71
N PRO A 100 -8.35 5.00 -12.47
CA PRO A 100 -9.60 4.89 -11.74
C PRO A 100 -10.58 3.99 -12.48
N ILE A 101 -11.16 3.02 -11.77
CA ILE A 101 -12.27 2.22 -12.27
C ILE A 101 -13.53 2.80 -11.64
N LEU A 102 -14.34 3.49 -12.44
CA LEU A 102 -15.66 3.92 -12.01
C LEU A 102 -16.56 2.70 -11.91
N ILE A 103 -16.77 2.21 -10.70
CA ILE A 103 -17.85 1.27 -10.42
C ILE A 103 -19.10 2.14 -10.34
N GLY A 104 -20.05 1.96 -11.28
CA GLY A 104 -21.21 2.83 -11.46
C GLY A 104 -22.14 2.93 -10.25
N LEU A 105 -21.76 3.70 -9.24
CA LEU A 105 -22.60 4.12 -8.12
C LEU A 105 -23.28 5.47 -8.37
N ASP A 106 -23.02 6.11 -9.53
CA ASP A 106 -23.76 7.27 -10.01
C ASP A 106 -25.06 6.88 -10.74
N ARG A 107 -25.89 6.02 -10.13
CA ARG A 107 -27.31 6.07 -10.48
C ARG A 107 -27.91 7.25 -9.71
N PRO A 108 -28.39 8.32 -10.38
CA PRO A 108 -29.23 9.28 -9.70
C PRO A 108 -30.43 8.52 -9.12
N THR A 109 -30.67 8.69 -7.83
CA THR A 109 -31.94 8.27 -7.21
C THR A 109 -33.09 8.96 -7.95
N PRO A 110 -34.20 8.26 -8.26
CA PRO A 110 -35.34 8.83 -8.97
C PRO A 110 -35.95 10.02 -8.25
#